data_AF-A0A939I293-F1
#
_entry.id   AF-A0A939I293-F1
#
_cell.length_a   1.000
_cell.length_b   1.000
_cell.length_c   1.000
_cell.angle_alpha   90.00
_cell.angle_beta   90.00
_cell.angle_gamma   90.00
#
_symmetry.space_group_name_H-M   'P 1'
#
loop_
_entity.id
_entity.type
_entity.pdbx_description
1 polymer ?
#
loop_
_entity_poly.entity_id
_entity_poly.type
_entity_poly.pdbx_seq_one_letter_code
_entity_poly.pdbx_strand_id
1 'polypeptide(L)'
;MRLDITISTSGRIMASTSSRVSAPQLPRPTVLVDAAQREAAASRPGSRADTAFLLAKEFDGQWRPCWAVNLIKAGEVKPTGAVAFVDAVTGKVITQQG
;
A
#
# COMPACT_ATOMS: atom_id res chain seq x y z
N MET A 1 13.19 4.15 -10.84
CA MET A 1 13.59 2.99 -11.67
C MET A 1 12.42 2.04 -11.71
N ARG A 2 12.08 1.50 -12.89
CA ARG A 2 11.10 0.42 -13.05
C ARG A 2 11.83 -0.81 -13.60
N LEU A 3 11.53 -1.97 -13.03
CA LEU A 3 12.06 -3.26 -13.43
C LEU A 3 10.87 -4.20 -13.64
N ASP A 4 10.68 -4.65 -14.88
CA ASP A 4 9.70 -5.67 -15.21
C ASP A 4 10.46 -6.99 -15.43
N ILE A 5 10.00 -8.09 -14.82
CA ILE A 5 10.62 -9.41 -14.89
C ILE A 5 9.56 -10.42 -15.32
N THR A 6 9.87 -11.21 -16.36
CA THR A 6 9.04 -12.35 -16.78
C THR A 6 9.64 -13.62 -16.22
N ILE A 7 8.84 -14.37 -15.45
CA ILE A 7 9.25 -15.63 -14.80
C ILE A 7 8.45 -16.77 -15.42
N SER A 8 9.14 -17.87 -15.77
CA SER A 8 8.52 -19.10 -16.23
C SER A 8 7.74 -19.78 -15.10
N THR A 9 6.86 -20.72 -15.46
CA THR A 9 6.19 -21.59 -14.48
C THR A 9 7.15 -22.46 -13.66
N SER A 10 8.35 -22.74 -14.20
CA SER A 10 9.43 -23.43 -13.48
C SER A 10 10.27 -22.52 -12.56
N GLY A 11 9.90 -21.24 -12.42
CA GLY A 11 10.58 -20.27 -11.56
C GLY A 11 11.85 -19.67 -12.15
N ARG A 12 12.13 -19.88 -13.46
CA ARG A 12 13.30 -19.31 -14.13
C ARG A 12 12.98 -17.93 -14.70
N ILE A 13 13.90 -16.99 -14.58
CA ILE A 13 13.78 -15.69 -15.26
C ILE A 13 13.94 -15.92 -16.76
N MET A 14 12.94 -15.50 -17.54
CA MET A 14 12.95 -15.59 -19.00
C MET A 14 13.36 -14.28 -19.66
N ALA A 15 12.98 -13.15 -19.06
CA ALA A 15 13.30 -11.83 -19.55
C ALA A 15 13.28 -10.81 -18.40
N SER A 16 14.02 -9.72 -18.59
CA SER A 16 13.96 -8.56 -17.71
C SER A 16 14.13 -7.29 -18.53
N THR A 17 13.30 -6.28 -18.26
CA THR A 17 13.45 -4.94 -18.82
C THR A 17 13.62 -3.95 -17.68
N SER A 18 14.56 -3.03 -17.82
CA SER A 18 14.75 -1.96 -16.86
C SER A 18 14.63 -0.61 -17.57
N SER A 19 13.93 0.32 -16.94
CA SER A 19 13.77 1.67 -17.45
C SER A 19 13.95 2.69 -16.34
N ARG A 20 14.56 3.83 -16.72
CA ARG A 20 14.64 4.99 -15.85
C ARG A 20 13.33 5.76 -15.98
N VAL A 21 12.45 5.59 -15.01
CA VAL A 21 11.25 6.41 -14.83
C VAL A 21 11.55 7.49 -13.81
N SER A 22 11.16 8.73 -14.11
CA SER A 22 11.25 9.85 -13.18
C SER A 22 10.50 9.53 -11.89
N ALA A 23 11.05 9.94 -10.75
CA ALA A 23 10.35 9.83 -9.49
C ALA A 23 9.07 10.69 -9.54
N PRO A 24 7.91 10.20 -9.06
CA PRO A 24 6.73 11.03 -8.95
C PRO A 24 7.00 12.18 -7.98
N GLN A 25 6.47 13.37 -8.29
CA GLN A 25 6.48 14.47 -7.34
C GLN A 25 5.44 14.18 -6.26
N LEU A 26 5.87 13.95 -5.03
CA LEU A 26 5.00 13.62 -3.92
C LEU A 26 5.06 14.72 -2.85
N PRO A 27 3.91 15.11 -2.27
CA PRO A 27 3.92 15.93 -1.07
C PRO A 27 4.62 15.22 0.09
N ARG A 28 5.17 16.00 1.04
CA ARG A 28 5.80 15.45 2.23
C ARG A 28 4.75 14.76 3.12
N PRO A 29 4.94 13.49 3.50
CA PRO A 29 4.07 12.82 4.46
C PRO A 29 4.09 13.52 5.81
N THR A 30 2.91 13.73 6.40
CA THR A 30 2.71 14.37 7.71
C THR A 30 2.04 13.45 8.72
N VAL A 31 1.31 12.44 8.24
CA VAL A 31 0.61 11.46 9.06
C VAL A 31 1.60 10.40 9.54
N LEU A 32 1.67 10.20 10.85
CA LEU A 32 2.50 9.18 11.47
C LEU A 32 1.86 7.79 11.37
N VAL A 33 2.70 6.75 11.46
CA VAL A 33 2.28 5.35 11.32
C VAL A 33 1.15 4.97 12.28
N ASP A 34 1.22 5.38 13.55
CA ASP A 34 0.21 5.05 14.55
C ASP A 34 -1.16 5.67 14.22
N ALA A 35 -1.17 6.88 13.67
CA ALA A 35 -2.40 7.54 13.26
C ALA A 35 -3.03 6.83 12.05
N ALA A 36 -2.21 6.41 11.09
CA ALA A 36 -2.67 5.64 9.94
C ALA A 36 -3.20 4.25 10.33
N GLN A 37 -2.55 3.56 11.28
CA GLN A 37 -3.01 2.27 11.79
C GLN A 37 -4.37 2.39 12.51
N ARG A 38 -4.56 3.43 13.33
CA ARG A 38 -5.85 3.70 13.97
C ARG A 38 -6.96 3.95 12.95
N GLU A 39 -6.70 4.80 11.97
CA GLU A 39 -7.68 5.09 10.91
C GLU A 39 -8.03 3.83 10.10
N ALA A 40 -7.02 3.05 9.71
CA ALA A 40 -7.23 1.82 8.96
C ALA A 40 -8.09 0.80 9.73
N ALA A 41 -7.82 0.61 11.02
CA ALA A 41 -8.64 -0.26 11.87
C ALA A 41 -10.07 0.27 12.03
N ALA A 42 -10.25 1.58 12.23
CA ALA A 42 -11.55 2.22 12.34
C ALA A 42 -12.41 2.05 11.07
N SER A 43 -11.78 2.02 9.90
CA SER A 43 -12.47 1.86 8.61
C SER A 43 -13.03 0.45 8.36
N ARG A 44 -12.61 -0.55 9.14
CA ARG A 44 -13.04 -1.94 9.01
C ARG A 44 -13.39 -2.54 10.39
N PRO A 45 -14.67 -2.42 10.80
CA PRO A 45 -15.13 -2.95 12.09
C PRO A 45 -14.73 -4.41 12.30
N GLY A 46 -14.29 -4.73 13.53
CA GLY A 46 -13.81 -6.05 13.90
C GLY A 46 -12.39 -6.39 13.42
N SER A 47 -11.76 -5.55 12.61
CA SER A 47 -10.35 -5.73 12.21
C SER A 47 -9.40 -4.97 13.13
N ARG A 48 -8.15 -5.43 13.20
CA ARG A 48 -7.05 -4.71 13.87
C ARG A 48 -5.88 -4.50 12.91
N ALA A 49 -5.14 -3.42 13.11
CA ALA A 49 -3.89 -3.19 12.40
C ALA A 49 -2.80 -4.17 12.86
N ASP A 50 -1.98 -4.60 11.91
CA ASP A 50 -0.78 -5.42 12.14
C ASP A 50 0.47 -4.61 11.79
N THR A 51 0.83 -4.59 10.51
CA THR A 51 2.01 -3.90 9.99
C THR A 51 1.60 -2.75 9.06
N ALA A 52 2.43 -1.73 8.94
CA ALA A 52 2.17 -0.58 8.09
C ALA A 52 3.46 -0.13 7.38
N PHE A 53 3.35 0.17 6.08
CA PHE A 53 4.47 0.59 5.24
C PHE A 53 4.11 1.87 4.49
N LEU A 54 5.03 2.84 4.50
CA LEU A 54 4.89 4.05 3.71
C LEU A 54 5.37 3.79 2.28
N LEU A 55 4.51 4.07 1.31
CA LEU A 55 4.83 3.89 -0.10
C LEU A 55 4.17 4.94 -0.98
N ALA A 56 4.73 5.13 -2.17
CA ALA A 56 4.09 5.86 -3.24
C ALA A 56 3.17 4.91 -4.02
N LYS A 57 1.91 5.28 -4.21
CA LYS A 57 0.97 4.50 -5.03
C LYS A 57 0.12 5.44 -5.88
N GLU A 58 -0.14 5.00 -7.09
CA GLU A 58 -1.06 5.68 -8.00
C GLU A 58 -2.50 5.29 -7.65
N PHE A 59 -3.34 6.31 -7.46
CA PHE A 59 -4.78 6.21 -7.31
C PHE A 59 -5.42 7.17 -8.31
N ASP A 60 -6.31 6.69 -9.16
CA ASP A 60 -7.00 7.50 -10.18
C ASP A 60 -6.05 8.32 -11.07
N GLY A 61 -4.92 7.73 -11.46
CA GLY A 61 -3.89 8.38 -12.29
C GLY A 61 -3.02 9.40 -11.54
N GLN A 62 -3.18 9.53 -10.22
CA GLN A 62 -2.40 10.44 -9.39
C GLN A 62 -1.55 9.70 -8.38
N TRP A 63 -0.25 10.01 -8.38
CA TRP A 63 0.69 9.49 -7.39
C TRP A 63 0.47 10.17 -6.05
N ARG A 64 0.24 9.36 -5.00
CA ARG A 64 0.07 9.82 -3.62
C ARG A 64 0.99 9.04 -2.68
N PRO A 65 1.55 9.68 -1.64
CA PRO A 65 2.16 8.94 -0.55
C PRO A 65 1.04 8.38 0.34
N CYS A 66 1.09 7.09 0.63
CA CYS A 66 0.11 6.42 1.48
C CYS A 66 0.74 5.40 2.40
N TRP A 67 0.10 5.18 3.54
CA TRP A 67 0.34 4.04 4.41
C TRP A 67 -0.48 2.86 3.89
N ALA A 68 0.20 1.78 3.52
CA ALA A 68 -0.42 0.48 3.32
C ALA A 68 -0.44 -0.26 4.65
N VAL A 69 -1.61 -0.42 5.24
CA VAL A 69 -1.81 -1.05 6.55
C VAL A 69 -2.39 -2.43 6.36
N ASN A 70 -1.64 -3.45 6.76
CA ASN A 70 -2.12 -4.82 6.83
C ASN A 70 -3.10 -4.95 7.99
N LEU A 71 -4.24 -5.60 7.72
CA LEU A 71 -5.30 -5.80 8.70
C LEU A 71 -5.48 -7.30 8.97
N ILE A 72 -5.72 -7.61 10.23
CA ILE A 72 -6.16 -8.93 10.70
C ILE A 72 -7.65 -8.83 11.00
N LYS A 73 -8.47 -9.67 10.38
CA LYS A 73 -9.92 -9.67 10.61
C LYS A 73 -10.27 -10.32 11.95
N ALA A 74 -11.49 -10.06 12.42
CA ALA A 74 -12.03 -10.74 13.61
C ALA A 74 -11.97 -12.26 13.44
N GLY A 75 -11.43 -12.95 14.45
CA GLY A 75 -11.28 -14.41 14.43
C GLY A 75 -10.07 -14.93 13.65
N GLU A 76 -9.30 -14.06 12.99
CA GLU A 76 -8.06 -14.42 12.32
C GLU A 76 -6.84 -14.10 13.21
N VAL A 77 -5.78 -14.89 13.06
CA VAL A 77 -4.50 -14.69 13.79
C VAL A 77 -3.44 -14.05 12.89
N LYS A 78 -3.63 -14.11 11.57
CA LYS A 78 -2.69 -13.60 10.56
C LYS A 78 -3.41 -12.72 9.53
N PRO A 79 -2.74 -11.75 8.90
CA PRO A 79 -3.33 -10.95 7.84
C PRO A 79 -3.68 -11.84 6.64
N THR A 80 -4.93 -11.83 6.19
CA THR A 80 -5.41 -12.58 5.02
C THR A 80 -5.26 -11.80 3.70
N GLY A 81 -4.26 -10.92 3.62
CA GLY A 81 -4.06 -10.01 2.48
C GLY A 81 -5.00 -8.80 2.47
N ALA A 82 -5.78 -8.59 3.54
CA ALA A 82 -6.58 -7.40 3.69
C ALA A 82 -5.67 -6.18 3.96
N VAL A 83 -5.49 -5.33 2.95
CA VAL A 83 -4.76 -4.07 3.08
C VAL A 83 -5.77 -2.92 3.08
N ALA A 84 -5.56 -1.92 3.93
CA ALA A 84 -6.19 -0.61 3.83
C ALA A 84 -5.13 0.43 3.49
N PHE A 85 -5.48 1.36 2.60
CA PHE A 85 -4.59 2.46 2.23
C PHE A 85 -5.07 3.73 2.92
N VAL A 86 -4.17 4.42 3.64
CA VAL A 86 -4.44 5.71 4.28
C VAL A 86 -3.53 6.75 3.67
N ASP A 87 -4.09 7.85 3.18
CA ASP A 87 -3.30 8.93 2.60
C ASP A 87 -2.37 9.54 3.67
N ALA A 88 -1.08 9.62 3.36
CA ALA A 88 -0.06 9.99 4.34
C ALA A 88 0.06 11.49 4.59
N VAL A 89 -0.76 12.32 3.93
CA VAL A 89 -0.84 13.78 4.11
C VAL A 89 -2.10 14.18 4.87
N THR A 90 -3.23 13.55 4.55
CA THR A 90 -4.56 13.90 5.04
C THR A 90 -5.07 12.97 6.12
N GLY A 91 -4.51 11.76 6.21
CA GLY A 91 -4.91 10.74 7.18
C GLY A 91 -6.22 10.05 6.83
N LYS A 92 -6.79 10.29 5.64
CA LYS A 92 -8.05 9.67 5.21
C LYS A 92 -7.81 8.34 4.54
N VAL A 93 -8.71 7.38 4.76
CA VAL A 93 -8.71 6.12 4.00
C VAL A 93 -8.97 6.41 2.53
N ILE A 94 -8.16 5.80 1.67
CA ILE A 94 -8.31 5.83 0.22
C ILE A 94 -9.16 4.64 -0.17
N THR A 95 -10.42 4.89 -0.52
CA THR A 95 -11.30 3.89 -1.13
C THR A 95 -10.91 3.76 -2.60
N GLN A 96 -10.36 2.60 -3.00
CA GLN A 96 -10.24 2.31 -4.43
C GLN A 96 -11.66 2.20 -5.01
N GLN A 97 -12.03 3.10 -5.92
CA GLN A 97 -13.04 2.75 -6.92
C GLN A 97 -12.31 1.88 -7.95
N GLY A 98 -12.57 0.58 -7.90
CA GLY A 98 -12.24 -0.34 -8.99
C GLY A 98 -13.34 -0.31 -10.04
#